data_AF-A0A2J0HN96-F1
#
_entry.id   AF-A0A2J0HN96-F1
#
_cell.length_a   1.000
_cell.length_b   1.000
_cell.length_c   1.000
_cell.angle_alpha   90.00
_cell.angle_beta   90.00
_cell.angle_gamma   90.00
#
_symmetry.space_group_name_H-M   'P 1'
#
loop_
_entity.id
_entity.type
_entity.pdbx_description
1 polymer ?
#
loop_
_entity_poly.entity_id
_entity_poly.type
_entity_poly.pdbx_seq_one_letter_code
_entity_poly.pdbx_strand_id
1 'polypeptide(L)'
;MRTYILEKHLAKINQVASFARPILEKNIGIFLEDTRKYVFPDVENFLKNFSPPELFLISHGDKNFQGKKIKNTRLESYFSAISISSDQKSRTIYPWMKKGEEKKFFLDDRVHYLEEVKKSLPEITTILIQRPEGCYHDRKNKYCDFKAKNFKEAWKIISKFRKE
;
A
#
# COMPACT_ATOMS: atom_id res chain seq x y z
N MET A 1 1.53 -9.44 14.98
CA MET A 1 0.64 -9.17 13.82
C MET A 1 0.59 -10.44 12.98
N ARG A 2 -0.56 -11.02 12.64
CA ARG A 2 -0.62 -12.25 11.83
C ARG A 2 -0.44 -11.89 10.34
N THR A 3 0.68 -12.27 9.75
CA THR A 3 0.90 -12.19 8.31
C THR A 3 -0.13 -13.06 7.59
N TYR A 4 -0.78 -12.51 6.56
CA TYR A 4 -1.67 -13.29 5.69
C TYR A 4 -0.85 -14.34 4.94
N ILE A 5 -1.23 -15.61 5.07
CA ILE A 5 -0.60 -16.74 4.40
C ILE A 5 -1.70 -17.46 3.64
N LEU A 6 -1.57 -17.51 2.30
CA LEU A 6 -2.57 -18.11 1.41
C LEU A 6 -2.92 -19.54 1.82
N GLU A 7 -1.90 -20.36 2.11
CA GLU A 7 -2.05 -21.74 2.56
C GLU A 7 -2.92 -21.86 3.82
N LYS A 8 -2.76 -20.94 4.79
CA LYS A 8 -3.57 -20.94 6.02
C LYS A 8 -5.02 -20.55 5.73
N HIS A 9 -5.24 -19.68 4.75
CA HIS A 9 -6.58 -19.29 4.35
C HIS A 9 -7.29 -20.43 3.60
N LEU A 10 -6.59 -21.08 2.67
CA LEU A 10 -7.08 -22.28 1.96
C LEU A 10 -7.41 -23.41 2.94
N ALA A 11 -6.55 -23.65 3.93
CA ALA A 11 -6.80 -24.64 4.98
C ALA A 11 -8.07 -24.32 5.80
N LYS A 12 -8.32 -23.05 6.11
CA LYS A 12 -9.56 -22.62 6.79
C LYS A 12 -10.80 -22.78 5.91
N ILE A 13 -10.73 -22.44 4.63
CA ILE A 13 -11.86 -22.58 3.71
C ILE A 13 -12.26 -24.07 3.59
N ASN A 14 -11.29 -24.98 3.50
CA ASN A 14 -11.53 -26.42 3.49
C ASN A 14 -12.18 -26.96 4.77
N GLN A 15 -12.05 -26.28 5.91
CA GLN A 15 -12.71 -26.68 7.16
C GLN A 15 -14.18 -26.27 7.24
N VAL A 16 -14.60 -25.26 6.46
CA VAL A 16 -15.94 -24.66 6.55
C VAL A 16 -16.82 -25.04 5.35
N ALA A 17 -16.20 -25.41 4.23
CA ALA A 17 -16.92 -25.90 3.06
C ALA A 17 -16.07 -26.93 2.29
N SER A 18 -16.72 -27.98 1.78
CA SER A 18 -16.11 -29.02 0.96
C SER A 18 -15.78 -28.47 -0.44
N PHE A 19 -14.77 -27.62 -0.55
CA PHE A 19 -14.29 -27.12 -1.84
C PHE A 19 -13.19 -28.02 -2.41
N ALA A 20 -13.19 -28.21 -3.73
CA ALA A 20 -12.06 -28.80 -4.42
C ALA A 20 -10.87 -27.82 -4.39
N ARG A 21 -9.98 -28.00 -3.41
CA ARG A 21 -8.74 -27.21 -3.23
C ARG A 21 -7.99 -26.91 -4.54
N PRO A 22 -7.80 -27.87 -5.48
CA PRO A 22 -7.11 -27.59 -6.74
C PRO A 22 -7.81 -26.54 -7.61
N ILE A 23 -9.15 -26.48 -7.58
CA ILE A 23 -9.92 -25.49 -8.34
C ILE A 23 -9.74 -24.10 -7.73
N LEU A 24 -9.72 -24.01 -6.40
CA LEU A 24 -9.51 -22.73 -5.70
C LEU A 24 -8.09 -22.20 -5.91
N GLU A 25 -7.09 -23.05 -5.81
CA GLU A 25 -5.69 -22.71 -6.12
C GLU A 25 -5.52 -22.24 -7.57
N LYS A 26 -6.15 -22.95 -8.52
CA LYS A 26 -6.17 -22.54 -9.93
C LYS A 26 -6.83 -21.17 -10.12
N ASN A 27 -7.99 -20.94 -9.49
CA ASN A 27 -8.71 -19.66 -9.59
C ASN A 27 -7.92 -18.50 -8.97
N ILE A 28 -7.20 -18.74 -7.86
CA ILE A 28 -6.31 -17.74 -7.27
C ILE A 28 -5.11 -17.49 -8.19
N GLY A 29 -4.57 -18.53 -8.83
CA GLY A 29 -3.54 -18.40 -9.87
C GLY A 29 -3.99 -17.47 -10.99
N ILE A 30 -5.14 -17.77 -11.61
CA ILE A 30 -5.74 -16.96 -12.69
C ILE A 30 -6.05 -15.54 -12.21
N PHE A 31 -6.58 -15.37 -10.99
CA PHE A 31 -6.81 -14.05 -10.41
C PHE A 31 -5.51 -13.24 -10.31
N LEU A 32 -4.40 -13.90 -9.95
CA LEU A 32 -3.11 -13.25 -9.81
C LEU A 32 -2.47 -12.94 -11.16
N GLU A 33 -2.83 -13.61 -12.27
CA GLU A 33 -2.23 -13.39 -13.59
C GLU A 33 -2.46 -11.97 -14.14
N ASP A 34 -3.64 -11.38 -13.89
CA ASP A 34 -3.94 -10.00 -14.26
C ASP A 34 -4.72 -9.27 -13.16
N THR A 35 -3.99 -8.48 -12.39
CA THR A 35 -4.54 -7.71 -11.27
C THR A 35 -4.86 -6.26 -11.64
N ARG A 36 -4.71 -5.86 -12.92
CA ARG A 36 -4.93 -4.47 -13.38
C ARG A 36 -6.34 -3.98 -13.10
N LYS A 37 -7.35 -4.83 -13.26
CA LYS A 37 -8.76 -4.51 -13.00
C LYS A 37 -9.06 -4.19 -11.52
N TYR A 38 -8.14 -4.49 -10.60
CA TYR A 38 -8.26 -4.17 -9.18
C TYR A 38 -7.46 -2.93 -8.77
N VAL A 39 -6.74 -2.31 -9.70
CA VAL A 39 -6.12 -1.00 -9.48
C VAL A 39 -7.23 0.05 -9.52
N PHE A 40 -7.30 0.91 -8.50
CA PHE A 40 -8.28 1.99 -8.51
C PHE A 40 -8.02 2.94 -9.70
N PRO A 41 -9.06 3.41 -10.41
CA PRO A 41 -8.89 4.17 -11.66
C PRO A 41 -8.08 5.47 -11.54
N ASP A 42 -7.96 6.03 -10.34
CA ASP A 42 -7.24 7.28 -10.07
C ASP A 42 -5.74 7.09 -9.74
N VAL A 43 -5.28 5.84 -9.57
CA VAL A 43 -3.90 5.53 -9.16
C VAL A 43 -2.89 5.97 -10.21
N GLU A 44 -3.09 5.61 -11.46
CA GLU A 44 -2.10 5.89 -12.51
C GLU A 44 -1.94 7.40 -12.73
N ASN A 45 -3.07 8.12 -12.78
CA ASN A 45 -3.06 9.58 -12.89
C ASN A 45 -2.39 10.25 -11.69
N PHE A 46 -2.53 9.68 -10.50
CA PHE A 46 -1.82 10.16 -9.31
C PHE A 46 -0.31 9.96 -9.44
N LEU A 47 0.13 8.74 -9.78
CA LEU A 47 1.55 8.38 -9.87
C LEU A 47 2.28 9.21 -10.95
N LYS A 48 1.61 9.54 -12.06
CA LYS A 48 2.15 10.40 -13.14
C LYS A 48 2.53 11.81 -12.71
N ASN A 49 2.08 12.30 -11.54
CA ASN A 49 2.50 13.62 -11.04
C ASN A 49 3.91 13.61 -10.43
N PHE A 50 4.54 12.45 -10.31
CA PHE A 50 5.84 12.28 -9.67
C PHE A 50 6.83 11.66 -10.64
N SER A 51 8.10 12.03 -10.51
CA SER A 51 9.19 11.31 -11.13
C SER A 51 9.48 10.02 -10.35
N PRO A 52 9.96 8.94 -11.00
CA PRO A 52 10.22 7.67 -10.31
C PRO A 52 11.07 7.79 -9.03
N PRO A 53 12.13 8.63 -8.96
CA PRO A 53 12.93 8.83 -7.74
C PRO A 53 12.16 9.35 -6.51
N GLU A 54 10.97 9.92 -6.71
CA GLU A 54 10.13 10.45 -5.63
C GLU A 54 9.17 9.40 -5.05
N LEU A 55 8.99 8.27 -5.74
CA LEU A 55 7.98 7.27 -5.41
C LEU A 55 8.61 5.97 -4.90
N PHE A 56 8.11 5.52 -3.75
CA PHE A 56 8.50 4.27 -3.11
C PHE A 56 7.25 3.49 -2.70
N LEU A 57 7.25 2.18 -2.91
CA LEU A 57 6.15 1.30 -2.51
C LEU A 57 6.57 0.39 -1.37
N ILE A 58 5.80 0.40 -0.28
CA ILE A 58 6.00 -0.50 0.86
C ILE A 58 4.75 -1.34 1.08
N SER A 59 4.89 -2.64 0.91
CA SER A 59 3.83 -3.61 1.14
C SER A 59 4.17 -4.53 2.31
N HIS A 60 3.15 -4.91 3.07
CA HIS A 60 3.25 -5.94 4.11
C HIS A 60 2.56 -7.21 3.67
N GLY A 61 3.23 -8.35 3.87
CA GLY A 61 2.63 -9.66 3.62
C GLY A 61 3.65 -10.68 3.15
N ASP A 62 3.13 -11.81 2.68
CA ASP A 62 3.92 -12.84 2.04
C ASP A 62 4.60 -12.29 0.77
N LYS A 63 5.92 -12.49 0.66
CA LYS A 63 6.73 -11.98 -0.46
C LYS A 63 6.26 -12.51 -1.81
N ASN A 64 5.93 -13.79 -1.90
CA ASN A 64 5.53 -14.41 -3.16
C ASN A 64 4.17 -13.89 -3.63
N PHE A 65 3.20 -13.81 -2.71
CA PHE A 65 1.87 -13.33 -3.02
C PHE A 65 1.84 -11.83 -3.34
N GLN A 66 2.45 -10.99 -2.50
CA GLN A 66 2.47 -9.55 -2.72
C GLN A 66 3.33 -9.18 -3.93
N GLY A 67 4.42 -9.91 -4.19
CA GLY A 67 5.25 -9.72 -5.37
C GLY A 67 4.47 -9.95 -6.65
N LYS A 68 3.73 -11.07 -6.74
CA LYS A 68 2.83 -11.33 -7.88
C LYS A 68 1.77 -10.26 -8.02
N LYS A 69 1.14 -9.84 -6.91
CA LYS A 69 0.11 -8.79 -6.93
C LYS A 69 0.65 -7.50 -7.52
N ILE A 70 1.81 -7.04 -7.06
CA ILE A 70 2.42 -5.78 -7.51
C ILE A 70 2.84 -5.89 -8.98
N LYS A 71 3.59 -6.93 -9.35
CA LYS A 71 4.04 -7.16 -10.73
C LYS A 71 2.90 -7.14 -11.74
N ASN A 72 1.81 -7.83 -11.41
CA ASN A 72 0.70 -8.00 -12.35
C ASN A 72 -0.24 -6.79 -12.41
N THR A 73 -0.01 -5.75 -11.59
CA THR A 73 -0.65 -4.42 -11.79
C THR A 73 0.04 -3.59 -12.87
N ARG A 74 1.29 -3.92 -13.23
CA ARG A 74 2.15 -3.14 -14.13
C ARG A 74 2.42 -1.70 -13.67
N LEU A 75 2.35 -1.44 -12.36
CA LEU A 75 2.67 -0.14 -11.78
C LEU A 75 4.13 -0.02 -11.31
N GLU A 76 4.92 -1.10 -11.41
CA GLU A 76 6.29 -1.15 -10.89
C GLU A 76 7.19 -0.05 -11.43
N SER A 77 7.01 0.32 -12.71
CA SER A 77 7.82 1.35 -13.38
C SER A 77 7.66 2.75 -12.81
N TYR A 78 6.62 3.01 -12.01
CA TYR A 78 6.44 4.30 -11.33
C TYR A 78 7.29 4.45 -10.08
N PHE A 79 7.78 3.36 -9.49
CA PHE A 79 8.46 3.38 -8.19
C PHE A 79 9.97 3.18 -8.37
N SER A 80 10.76 4.04 -7.72
CA SER A 80 12.22 3.88 -7.63
C SER A 80 12.61 2.64 -6.86
N ALA A 81 11.87 2.31 -5.79
CA ALA A 81 12.04 1.06 -5.07
C ALA A 81 10.71 0.51 -4.54
N ILE A 82 10.66 -0.81 -4.45
CA ILE A 82 9.54 -1.57 -3.91
C ILE A 82 10.08 -2.49 -2.83
N SER A 83 9.52 -2.41 -1.62
CA SER A 83 9.84 -3.31 -0.52
C SER A 83 8.60 -4.07 -0.06
N ILE A 84 8.75 -5.39 0.03
CA ILE A 84 7.77 -6.27 0.65
C ILE A 84 8.41 -6.82 1.92
N SER A 85 7.92 -6.38 3.07
CA SER A 85 8.47 -6.75 4.37
C SER A 85 7.40 -7.14 5.37
N SER A 86 7.76 -8.02 6.31
CA SER A 86 6.98 -8.27 7.51
C SER A 86 7.41 -7.41 8.70
N ASP A 87 8.51 -6.66 8.56
CA ASP A 87 9.06 -5.79 9.60
C ASP A 87 8.28 -4.49 9.74
N GLN A 88 8.60 -3.65 10.71
CA GLN A 88 8.01 -2.31 10.84
C GLN A 88 8.25 -1.44 9.59
N LYS A 89 7.24 -0.68 9.15
CA LYS A 89 7.36 0.15 7.94
C LYS A 89 8.38 1.26 8.12
N SER A 90 8.45 1.88 9.31
CA SER A 90 9.47 2.91 9.57
C SER A 90 10.90 2.42 9.33
N ARG A 91 11.23 1.18 9.72
CA ARG A 91 12.55 0.58 9.48
C ARG A 91 12.86 0.42 7.99
N THR A 92 11.83 0.16 7.19
CA THR A 92 11.94 0.07 5.72
C THR A 92 12.08 1.45 5.08
N ILE A 93 11.41 2.48 5.63
CA ILE A 93 11.45 3.85 5.14
C ILE A 93 12.79 4.52 5.45
N TYR A 94 13.36 4.26 6.63
CA TYR A 94 14.52 4.98 7.15
C TYR A 94 15.71 5.03 6.17
N PRO A 95 16.13 3.93 5.52
CA PRO A 95 17.22 3.96 4.54
C PRO A 95 16.93 4.79 3.28
N TRP A 96 15.66 5.04 2.96
CA TRP A 96 15.23 5.81 1.79
C TRP A 96 15.06 7.30 2.10
N MET A 97 15.12 7.69 3.38
CA MET A 97 15.03 9.09 3.76
C MET A 97 16.31 9.82 3.39
N LYS A 98 16.28 10.49 2.23
CA LYS A 98 17.32 11.46 1.87
C LYS A 98 17.20 12.70 2.75
N LYS A 99 18.35 13.21 3.21
CA LYS A 99 18.45 14.53 3.84
C LYS A 99 18.10 15.60 2.79
N GLY A 100 17.33 16.60 3.19
CA GLY A 100 16.87 17.67 2.32
C GLY A 100 15.62 18.35 2.85
N GLU A 101 15.28 19.51 2.29
CA GLU A 101 14.11 20.31 2.68
C GLU A 101 12.79 19.78 2.10
N GLU A 102 12.85 18.79 1.21
CA GLU A 102 11.66 18.22 0.58
C GLU A 102 10.71 17.62 1.61
N LYS A 103 9.44 17.97 1.47
CA LYS A 103 8.37 17.45 2.31
C LYS A 103 8.10 15.99 1.95
N LYS A 104 8.22 15.11 2.95
CA LYS A 104 8.02 13.66 2.79
C LYS A 104 6.61 13.28 3.20
N PHE A 105 5.96 12.44 2.40
CA PHE A 105 4.60 11.97 2.65
C PHE A 105 4.55 10.45 2.77
N PHE A 106 3.69 9.95 3.67
CA PHE A 106 3.39 8.53 3.78
C PHE A 106 1.87 8.31 3.73
N LEU A 107 1.44 7.50 2.78
CA LEU A 107 0.02 7.25 2.47
C LEU A 107 -0.29 5.79 2.78
N ASP A 108 -1.34 5.55 3.56
CA ASP A 108 -1.81 4.20 3.90
C ASP A 108 -3.31 4.23 4.23
N ASP A 109 -4.01 3.12 4.08
CA ASP A 109 -5.43 2.97 4.41
C ASP A 109 -5.66 2.46 5.84
N ARG A 110 -4.59 2.10 6.57
CA ARG A 110 -4.66 1.62 7.95
C ARG A 110 -3.95 2.55 8.93
N VAL A 111 -4.68 2.99 9.95
CA VAL A 111 -4.23 3.99 10.92
C VAL A 111 -3.04 3.52 11.75
N HIS A 112 -2.98 2.24 12.11
CA HIS A 112 -1.85 1.72 12.88
C HIS A 112 -0.50 1.82 12.14
N TYR A 113 -0.48 1.76 10.80
CA TYR A 113 0.77 1.95 10.03
C TYR A 113 1.15 3.43 9.98
N LEU A 114 0.18 4.32 9.82
CA LEU A 114 0.42 5.77 9.88
C LEU A 114 0.96 6.19 11.26
N GLU A 115 0.36 5.66 12.33
CA GLU A 115 0.81 5.90 13.70
C GLU A 115 2.23 5.39 13.95
N GLU A 116 2.54 4.19 13.47
CA GLU A 116 3.87 3.60 13.57
C GLU A 116 4.92 4.48 12.86
N VAL A 117 4.65 4.87 11.61
CA VAL A 117 5.55 5.76 10.85
C VAL A 117 5.69 7.12 11.52
N LYS A 118 4.59 7.75 11.96
CA LYS A 118 4.63 9.09 12.57
C LYS A 118 5.37 9.12 13.89
N LYS A 119 5.28 8.05 14.70
CA LYS A 119 6.01 7.94 15.97
C LYS A 119 7.51 7.78 15.76
N SER A 120 7.90 6.99 14.76
CA SER A 120 9.31 6.70 14.47
C SER A 120 10.00 7.77 13.63
N LEU A 121 9.25 8.42 12.73
CA LEU A 121 9.72 9.42 11.76
C LEU A 121 8.79 10.65 11.77
N PRO A 122 8.82 11.49 12.82
CA PRO A 122 7.87 12.59 13.01
C PRO A 122 7.84 13.64 11.89
N GLU A 123 8.94 13.78 11.15
CA GLU A 123 9.07 14.69 10.01
C GLU A 123 8.20 14.29 8.81
N ILE A 124 7.83 13.01 8.71
CA ILE A 124 6.94 12.51 7.65
C ILE A 124 5.52 13.00 7.89
N THR A 125 4.90 13.51 6.83
CA THR A 125 3.49 13.86 6.82
C THR A 125 2.63 12.67 6.42
N THR A 126 1.72 12.27 7.29
CA THR A 126 0.88 11.09 7.08
C THR A 126 -0.47 11.47 6.48
N ILE A 127 -0.93 10.69 5.50
CA ILE A 127 -2.23 10.86 4.88
C ILE A 127 -2.99 9.53 4.96
N LEU A 128 -4.10 9.53 5.69
CA LEU A 128 -5.01 8.39 5.71
C LEU A 128 -5.87 8.35 4.44
N ILE A 129 -5.72 7.30 3.64
CA ILE A 129 -6.51 7.07 2.44
C ILE A 129 -7.76 6.26 2.82
N GLN A 130 -8.94 6.88 2.76
CA GLN A 130 -10.22 6.25 3.12
C GLN A 130 -11.16 6.21 1.92
N ARG A 131 -10.97 5.20 1.07
CA ARG A 131 -11.82 4.95 -0.09
C ARG A 131 -13.18 4.40 0.33
N PRO A 132 -14.30 4.94 -0.17
CA PRO A 132 -15.63 4.37 0.06
C PRO A 132 -15.73 2.89 -0.34
N GLU A 133 -15.03 2.51 -1.40
CA GLU A 133 -14.93 1.14 -1.93
C GLU A 133 -13.84 0.28 -1.25
N GLY A 134 -13.13 0.83 -0.27
CA GLY A 134 -12.02 0.17 0.42
C GLY A 134 -12.47 -0.81 1.50
N CYS A 135 -11.62 -1.81 1.80
CA CYS A 135 -11.93 -2.81 2.83
C CYS A 135 -11.74 -2.30 4.27
N TYR A 136 -11.03 -1.18 4.46
CA TYR A 136 -10.68 -0.64 5.78
C TYR A 136 -11.36 0.72 6.01
N HIS A 137 -11.87 0.89 7.22
CA HIS A 137 -12.67 2.06 7.64
C HIS A 137 -12.14 2.68 8.94
N ASP A 138 -10.83 2.54 9.20
CA ASP A 138 -10.17 3.04 10.39
C ASP A 138 -10.47 4.53 10.63
N ARG A 139 -10.67 4.94 11.88
CA ARG A 139 -10.92 6.36 12.20
C ARG A 139 -9.60 7.12 12.31
N LYS A 140 -9.51 8.29 11.66
CA LYS A 140 -8.39 9.22 11.79
C LYS A 140 -8.05 9.45 13.27
N ASN A 141 -6.78 9.34 13.64
CA ASN A 141 -6.28 9.69 14.97
C ASN A 141 -5.30 10.87 14.90
N LYS A 142 -4.69 11.25 16.04
CA LYS A 142 -3.74 12.36 16.13
C LYS A 142 -2.44 12.16 15.33
N TYR A 143 -2.15 10.94 14.89
CA TYR A 143 -0.95 10.61 14.10
C TYR A 143 -1.21 10.61 12.60
N CYS A 144 -2.43 10.93 12.19
CA CYS A 144 -2.80 11.17 10.79
C CYS A 144 -2.81 12.69 10.58
N ASP A 145 -1.85 13.26 9.87
CA ASP A 145 -1.86 14.72 9.61
C ASP A 145 -3.06 15.08 8.73
N PHE A 146 -3.26 14.32 7.65
CA PHE A 146 -4.36 14.50 6.70
C PHE A 146 -5.20 13.24 6.50
N LYS A 147 -6.35 13.42 5.86
CA LYS A 147 -7.23 12.36 5.37
C LYS A 147 -7.65 12.71 3.94
N ALA A 148 -7.70 11.71 3.07
CA ALA A 148 -8.17 11.83 1.70
C ALA A 148 -9.06 10.63 1.36
N LYS A 149 -10.12 10.84 0.58
CA LYS A 149 -11.02 9.76 0.15
C LYS A 149 -10.49 8.96 -1.04
N ASN A 150 -9.52 9.51 -1.76
CA ASN A 150 -8.92 8.94 -2.96
C ASN A 150 -7.58 9.65 -3.26
N PHE A 151 -6.87 9.20 -4.29
CA PHE A 151 -5.59 9.80 -4.66
C PHE A 151 -5.72 11.17 -5.36
N LYS A 152 -6.89 11.49 -5.94
CA LYS A 152 -7.16 12.86 -6.41
C LYS A 152 -7.16 13.87 -5.25
N GLU A 153 -7.77 13.53 -4.12
CA GLU A 153 -7.72 14.35 -2.90
C GLU A 153 -6.34 14.36 -2.25
N ALA A 154 -5.64 13.21 -2.23
CA ALA A 154 -4.27 13.15 -1.74
C ALA A 154 -3.33 14.07 -2.53
N TRP A 155 -3.48 14.11 -3.86
CA TRP A 155 -2.73 15.03 -4.72
C TRP A 155 -2.98 16.50 -4.38
N LYS A 156 -4.24 16.90 -4.15
CA LYS A 156 -4.58 18.27 -3.72
C LYS A 156 -3.93 18.67 -2.39
N ILE A 157 -3.63 17.71 -1.53
CA ILE A 157 -2.90 17.96 -0.28
C ILE A 157 -1.41 18.11 -0.60
N ILE A 158 -0.81 17.16 -1.31
CA ILE A 158 0.63 17.11 -1.60
C ILE A 158 1.09 18.31 -2.43
N SER A 159 0.32 18.68 -3.47
CA SER A 159 0.65 19.79 -4.38
C SER A 159 0.80 21.14 -3.67
N LYS A 160 0.13 21.37 -2.53
CA LYS A 160 0.29 22.59 -1.72
C LYS A 160 1.70 22.76 -1.12
N PHE A 161 2.47 21.68 -1.07
CA PHE A 161 3.82 21.66 -0.51
C PHE A 161 4.90 21.54 -1.58
N ARG A 162 4.52 21.42 -2.85
CA ARG A 162 5.46 21.58 -3.95
C ARG A 162 5.68 23.08 -4.15
N LYS A 163 6.91 23.54 -3.91
CA LYS A 163 7.34 24.88 -4.34
C LYS A 163 7.30 24.89 -5.87
N GLU A 164 6.73 25.94 -6.46
CA GLU A 164 6.84 26.21 -7.90
C GLU A 164 8.30 26.36 -8.33
#